data_AF-A0A0B7FCD9-F1
#
_entry.id   AF-A0A0B7FCD9-F1
#
_cell.length_a   1.000
_cell.length_b   1.000
_cell.length_c   1.000
_cell.angle_alpha   90.00
_cell.angle_beta   90.00
_cell.angle_gamma   90.00
#
_symmetry.space_group_name_H-M   'P 1'
#
loop_
_entity.id
_entity.type
_entity.pdbx_description
1 polymer ?
#
loop_
_entity_poly.entity_id
_entity_poly.type
_entity_poly.pdbx_seq_one_letter_code
_entity_poly.pdbx_strand_id
1 'polypeptide(L)'
;MPQEVLDDSGKQAFQTYLNKGGNYVGIHAASACLYNTTFYQKEVGALFDYHPELQPVTFLVLDKDHPSTTMLPDRWTYTEEVYNFRSDPRSVGAKVLLSVDPSSYNDTHVPSYNQGSPHPIAWYQERGAGAADCSTAGRSFYTSLGHLESTWADRTFLAHVLGGIRWALASNTTRAMNPSGQVGAVSSSTSSREVSTPIG
;
A
#
# COMPACT_ATOMS: atom_id res chain seq x y z
N MET A 1 7.62 16.58 -8.25
CA MET A 1 6.42 16.27 -7.44
C MET A 1 6.40 17.20 -6.23
N PRO A 2 5.26 17.78 -5.82
CA PRO A 2 5.21 18.60 -4.61
C PRO A 2 5.56 17.73 -3.39
N GLN A 3 6.54 18.18 -2.60
CA GLN A 3 7.04 17.46 -1.43
C GLN A 3 5.95 17.26 -0.37
N GLU A 4 4.95 18.12 -0.34
CA GLU A 4 3.85 18.14 0.61
C GLU A 4 2.52 18.15 -0.15
N VAL A 5 1.78 17.04 -0.09
CA VAL A 5 0.47 16.86 -0.77
C VAL A 5 -0.72 17.06 0.19
N LEU A 6 -0.44 17.17 1.49
CA LEU A 6 -1.39 17.47 2.55
C LEU A 6 -0.89 18.70 3.32
N ASP A 7 -1.80 19.61 3.66
CA ASP A 7 -1.53 20.62 4.68
C ASP A 7 -1.55 20.01 6.09
N ASP A 8 -1.31 20.82 7.12
CA ASP A 8 -1.26 20.35 8.51
C ASP A 8 -2.59 19.77 8.98
N SER A 9 -3.72 20.31 8.51
CA SER A 9 -5.05 19.78 8.83
C SER A 9 -5.28 18.41 8.18
N GLY A 10 -4.82 18.22 6.94
CA GLY A 10 -4.84 16.95 6.22
C GLY A 10 -3.95 15.91 6.89
N LYS A 11 -2.74 16.28 7.31
CA LYS A 11 -1.83 15.41 8.07
C LYS A 11 -2.46 14.98 9.39
N GLN A 12 -3.06 15.92 10.14
CA GLN A 12 -3.72 15.61 11.41
C GLN A 12 -4.94 14.70 11.22
N ALA A 13 -5.75 14.95 10.20
CA ALA A 13 -6.89 14.11 9.87
C ALA A 13 -6.44 12.68 9.50
N PHE A 14 -5.37 12.56 8.71
CA PHE A 14 -4.86 11.26 8.31
C PHE A 14 -4.23 10.49 9.48
N GLN A 15 -3.42 11.14 10.31
CA GLN A 15 -2.90 10.54 11.56
C GLN A 15 -4.06 10.08 12.46
N THR A 16 -5.12 10.87 12.59
CA THR A 16 -6.32 10.51 13.37
C THR A 16 -7.02 9.27 12.81
N TYR A 17 -7.13 9.18 11.48
CA TYR A 17 -7.68 8.01 10.80
C TYR A 17 -6.86 6.75 11.10
N LEU A 18 -5.54 6.81 11.00
CA LEU A 18 -4.65 5.68 11.28
C LEU A 18 -4.72 5.26 12.76
N ASN A 19 -4.68 6.23 13.69
CA ASN A 19 -4.77 5.97 15.13
C ASN A 19 -6.08 5.29 15.56
N LYS A 20 -7.14 5.47 14.76
CA LYS A 20 -8.45 4.84 14.98
C LYS A 20 -8.61 3.49 14.28
N GLY A 21 -7.54 2.95 13.70
CA GLY A 21 -7.51 1.64 13.04
C GLY A 21 -7.89 1.66 11.57
N GLY A 22 -7.76 2.81 10.92
CA GLY A 22 -7.87 2.92 9.46
C GLY A 22 -6.79 2.09 8.75
N ASN A 23 -7.12 1.62 7.55
CA ASN A 23 -6.20 0.87 6.69
C ASN A 23 -5.59 1.80 5.64
N TYR A 24 -4.39 1.48 5.16
CA TYR A 24 -3.72 2.23 4.10
C TYR A 24 -3.41 1.34 2.89
N VAL A 25 -3.58 1.90 1.69
CA VAL A 25 -3.15 1.32 0.42
C VAL A 25 -2.44 2.41 -0.37
N GLY A 26 -1.13 2.28 -0.50
CA GLY A 26 -0.30 3.17 -1.31
C GLY A 26 0.12 2.51 -2.62
N ILE A 27 0.07 3.27 -3.71
CA ILE A 27 0.48 2.78 -5.03
C ILE A 27 1.43 3.79 -5.65
N HIS A 28 2.54 3.30 -6.18
CA HIS A 28 3.50 4.04 -6.97
C HIS A 28 4.00 5.32 -6.26
N ALA A 29 3.71 6.50 -6.81
CA ALA A 29 4.13 7.80 -6.29
C ALA A 29 3.59 8.15 -4.90
N ALA A 30 2.75 7.30 -4.28
CA ALA A 30 2.38 7.44 -2.88
C ALA A 30 3.60 7.48 -1.93
N SER A 31 4.73 6.84 -2.28
CA SER A 31 5.98 6.95 -1.51
C SER A 31 6.81 8.19 -1.83
N ALA A 32 6.41 9.00 -2.82
CA ALA A 32 7.15 10.15 -3.33
C ALA A 32 6.59 11.49 -2.83
N CYS A 33 6.07 11.52 -1.60
CA CYS A 33 5.51 12.71 -0.97
C CYS A 33 5.65 12.67 0.57
N LEU A 34 5.33 13.78 1.23
CA LEU A 34 5.32 13.92 2.69
C LEU A 34 6.65 13.53 3.35
N TYR A 35 7.76 13.89 2.71
CA TYR A 35 9.12 13.52 3.12
C TYR A 35 9.49 13.99 4.52
N ASN A 36 8.78 14.96 5.09
CA ASN A 36 9.03 15.48 6.43
C ASN A 36 7.98 15.04 7.47
N THR A 37 7.05 14.14 7.10
CA THR A 37 5.95 13.69 7.96
C THR A 37 6.22 12.30 8.50
N THR A 38 6.82 12.20 9.69
CA THR A 38 7.33 10.93 10.26
C THR A 38 6.31 9.79 10.29
N PHE A 39 5.06 10.05 10.66
CA PHE A 39 4.04 8.99 10.71
C PHE A 39 3.75 8.42 9.32
N TYR A 40 3.76 9.28 8.30
CA TYR A 40 3.52 8.87 6.91
C TYR A 40 4.65 7.97 6.42
N GLN A 41 5.89 8.34 6.70
CA GLN A 41 7.08 7.55 6.35
C GLN A 41 6.97 6.12 6.90
N LYS A 42 6.54 6.00 8.17
CA LYS A 42 6.32 4.70 8.81
C LYS A 42 5.13 3.95 8.23
N GLU A 43 4.03 4.64 7.94
CA GLU A 43 2.82 4.03 7.39
C GLU A 43 3.04 3.44 5.99
N VAL A 44 3.71 4.20 5.11
CA VAL A 44 4.09 3.69 3.78
C VAL A 44 5.21 2.66 3.89
N GLY A 45 6.11 2.81 4.88
CA GLY A 45 7.18 1.87 5.22
C GLY A 45 8.55 2.30 4.68
N ALA A 46 8.60 2.85 3.47
CA ALA A 46 9.80 3.47 2.92
C ALA A 46 9.42 4.54 1.89
N LEU A 47 10.17 5.63 1.86
CA LEU A 47 9.97 6.70 0.88
C LEU A 47 10.84 6.49 -0.35
N PHE A 48 10.32 6.93 -1.50
CA PHE A 48 11.02 6.97 -2.77
C PHE A 48 12.33 7.77 -2.65
N ASP A 49 13.36 7.32 -3.36
CA ASP A 49 14.61 8.07 -3.54
C ASP A 49 14.81 8.46 -5.01
N TYR A 50 15.00 7.45 -5.86
CA TYR A 50 15.17 7.61 -7.31
C TYR A 50 14.75 6.33 -8.04
N HIS A 51 14.76 6.36 -9.37
CA HIS A 51 14.67 5.17 -10.23
C HIS A 51 15.59 5.35 -11.45
N PRO A 52 16.09 4.27 -12.07
CA PRO A 52 16.72 4.35 -13.38
C PRO A 52 15.68 4.63 -14.47
N GLU A 53 16.12 4.72 -15.73
CA GLU A 53 15.20 4.88 -16.86
C GLU A 53 14.19 3.74 -16.94
N LEU A 54 12.99 4.07 -17.44
CA LEU A 54 11.92 3.13 -17.74
C LEU A 54 12.42 2.04 -18.70
N GLN A 55 12.32 0.78 -18.28
CA GLN A 55 12.86 -0.35 -19.04
C GLN A 55 12.14 -1.66 -18.69
N PRO A 56 12.28 -2.73 -19.48
CA PRO A 56 11.81 -4.07 -19.08
C PRO A 56 12.52 -4.53 -17.81
N VAL A 57 11.76 -4.97 -16.81
CA VAL A 57 12.27 -5.37 -15.49
C VAL A 57 11.57 -6.66 -15.08
N THR A 58 12.29 -7.55 -14.38
CA THR A 58 11.69 -8.74 -13.76
C THR A 58 11.55 -8.59 -12.25
N PHE A 59 10.32 -8.78 -11.77
CA PHE A 59 9.99 -8.84 -10.35
C PHE A 59 9.86 -10.29 -9.89
N LEU A 60 10.35 -10.58 -8.69
CA LEU A 60 10.32 -11.88 -8.04
C LEU A 60 9.25 -11.89 -6.96
N VAL A 61 8.39 -12.90 -6.96
CA VAL A 61 7.39 -13.10 -5.92
C VAL A 61 8.02 -13.84 -4.74
N LEU A 62 8.08 -13.18 -3.58
CA LEU A 62 8.69 -13.73 -2.37
C LEU A 62 7.68 -14.45 -1.46
N ASP A 63 6.42 -14.06 -1.54
CA ASP A 63 5.31 -14.66 -0.79
C ASP A 63 4.16 -14.93 -1.79
N LYS A 64 3.79 -16.20 -1.94
CA LYS A 64 2.74 -16.66 -2.86
C LYS A 64 1.39 -16.89 -2.17
N ASP A 65 1.32 -16.70 -0.86
CA ASP A 65 0.12 -16.89 -0.07
C ASP A 65 -0.68 -15.59 0.11
N HIS A 66 -0.02 -14.44 0.00
CA HIS A 66 -0.68 -13.15 0.12
C HIS A 66 -1.68 -12.89 -1.03
N PRO A 67 -2.91 -12.38 -0.78
CA PRO A 67 -3.92 -12.21 -1.83
C PRO A 67 -3.51 -11.35 -3.02
N SER A 68 -2.56 -10.43 -2.85
CA SER A 68 -2.01 -9.61 -3.95
C SER A 68 -1.01 -10.35 -4.84
N THR A 69 -0.52 -11.53 -4.47
CA THR A 69 0.56 -12.22 -5.18
C THR A 69 0.23 -13.66 -5.59
N THR A 70 -0.82 -14.25 -5.02
CA THR A 70 -1.28 -15.62 -5.35
C THR A 70 -1.38 -15.89 -6.86
N MET A 71 -1.93 -14.94 -7.62
CA MET A 71 -2.16 -15.04 -9.07
C MET A 71 -0.93 -14.73 -9.94
N LEU A 72 0.13 -14.13 -9.37
CA LEU A 72 1.30 -13.70 -10.13
C LEU A 72 2.17 -14.89 -10.52
N PRO A 73 2.88 -14.88 -11.65
CA PRO A 73 3.96 -15.84 -11.88
C PRO A 73 5.12 -15.58 -10.91
N ASP A 74 5.94 -16.59 -10.60
CA ASP A 74 7.10 -16.43 -9.69
C ASP A 74 8.09 -15.36 -10.16
N ARG A 75 8.18 -15.19 -11.48
CA ARG A 75 8.92 -14.13 -12.17
C ARG A 75 7.94 -13.37 -13.05
N TRP A 76 7.74 -12.09 -12.75
CA TRP A 76 6.80 -11.23 -13.45
C TRP A 76 7.56 -10.09 -14.14
N THR A 77 7.54 -10.08 -15.47
CA THR A 77 8.34 -9.14 -16.28
C THR A 77 7.44 -8.19 -17.04
N TYR A 78 7.67 -6.89 -16.90
CA TYR A 78 7.06 -5.84 -17.72
C TYR A 78 7.88 -4.54 -17.62
N THR A 79 7.53 -3.53 -18.43
CA THR A 79 8.24 -2.25 -18.46
C THR A 79 7.82 -1.36 -17.28
N GLU A 80 8.77 -0.94 -16.46
CA GLU A 80 8.52 -0.18 -15.23
C GLU A 80 9.72 0.69 -14.84
N GLU A 81 9.49 1.73 -14.03
CA GLU A 81 10.55 2.47 -13.34
C GLU A 81 10.85 1.84 -11.96
N VAL A 82 12.04 1.24 -11.80
CA VAL A 82 12.39 0.52 -10.57
C VAL A 82 12.71 1.49 -9.45
N TYR A 83 11.80 1.62 -8.48
CA TYR A 83 12.00 2.52 -7.34
C TYR A 83 13.11 1.99 -6.43
N ASN A 84 14.07 2.86 -6.14
CA ASN A 84 14.97 2.77 -5.00
C ASN A 84 14.40 3.58 -3.83
N PHE A 85 14.71 3.17 -2.60
CA PHE A 85 14.09 3.71 -1.39
C PHE A 85 15.10 4.27 -0.40
N ARG A 86 14.65 5.26 0.39
CA ARG A 86 15.46 5.92 1.42
C ARG A 86 15.71 5.08 2.67
N SER A 87 15.01 3.96 2.83
CA SER A 87 15.09 3.07 3.98
C SER A 87 14.57 1.67 3.65
N ASP A 88 14.94 0.66 4.44
CA ASP A 88 14.36 -0.67 4.36
C ASP A 88 12.96 -0.68 5.03
N PRO A 89 11.86 -0.99 4.31
CA PRO A 89 10.53 -1.08 4.91
C PRO A 89 10.43 -2.15 6.00
N ARG A 90 11.31 -3.14 6.03
CA ARG A 90 11.37 -4.14 7.10
C ARG A 90 11.73 -3.53 8.46
N SER A 91 12.40 -2.37 8.48
CA SER A 91 12.74 -1.66 9.72
C SER A 91 11.53 -1.22 10.54
N VAL A 92 10.36 -1.08 9.90
CA VAL A 92 9.07 -0.83 10.58
C VAL A 92 8.20 -2.08 10.71
N GLY A 93 8.76 -3.26 10.47
CA GLY A 93 8.05 -4.53 10.56
C GLY A 93 7.29 -4.94 9.30
N ALA A 94 7.51 -4.27 8.16
CA ALA A 94 6.88 -4.65 6.91
C ALA A 94 7.40 -6.01 6.41
N LYS A 95 6.52 -6.77 5.75
CA LYS A 95 6.81 -8.03 5.08
C LYS A 95 6.79 -7.80 3.58
N VAL A 96 7.90 -8.15 2.92
CA VAL A 96 8.09 -7.89 1.49
C VAL A 96 7.48 -9.01 0.67
N LEU A 97 6.66 -8.61 -0.31
CA LEU A 97 5.89 -9.47 -1.20
C LEU A 97 6.59 -9.65 -2.54
N LEU A 98 7.12 -8.55 -3.07
CA LEU A 98 7.83 -8.50 -4.35
C LEU A 98 9.20 -7.89 -4.15
N SER A 99 10.20 -8.45 -4.82
CA SER A 99 11.50 -7.81 -5.02
C SER A 99 11.81 -7.68 -6.50
N VAL A 100 12.75 -6.82 -6.88
CA VAL A 100 13.27 -6.77 -8.26
C VAL A 100 14.48 -7.70 -8.41
N ASP A 101 14.61 -8.34 -9.58
CA ASP A 101 15.81 -9.06 -9.99
C ASP A 101 16.86 -8.03 -10.48
N PRO A 102 17.97 -7.81 -9.75
CA PRO A 102 18.96 -6.80 -10.10
C PRO A 102 19.73 -7.09 -11.39
N SER A 103 19.64 -8.32 -11.92
CA SER A 103 20.24 -8.68 -13.21
C SER A 103 19.35 -8.35 -14.41
N SER A 104 18.09 -7.98 -14.18
CA SER A 104 17.09 -7.81 -15.23
C SER A 104 16.96 -6.39 -15.78
N TYR A 105 17.64 -5.42 -15.17
CA TYR A 105 17.58 -4.01 -15.53
C TYR A 105 18.95 -3.34 -15.34
N ASN A 106 19.15 -2.22 -16.02
CA ASN A 106 20.35 -1.42 -15.93
C ASN A 106 20.12 -0.21 -15.01
N ASP A 107 20.95 -0.09 -13.98
CA ASP A 107 21.03 1.07 -13.10
C ASP A 107 22.50 1.41 -12.84
N THR A 108 22.92 2.56 -13.34
CA THR A 108 24.30 3.04 -13.20
C THR A 108 24.49 3.90 -11.95
N HIS A 109 23.44 4.15 -11.18
CA HIS A 109 23.51 4.96 -9.98
C HIS A 109 24.05 4.14 -8.80
N VAL A 110 24.77 4.83 -7.91
CA VAL A 110 25.17 4.27 -6.62
C VAL A 110 24.13 4.70 -5.59
N PRO A 111 23.40 3.77 -4.94
CA PRO A 111 22.38 4.12 -3.96
C PRO A 111 22.96 4.95 -2.79
N SER A 112 22.28 6.04 -2.44
CA SER A 112 22.66 6.88 -1.28
C SER A 112 22.11 6.35 0.05
N TYR A 113 21.17 5.41 -0.02
CA TYR A 113 20.46 4.87 1.12
C TYR A 113 20.49 3.35 1.13
N ASN A 114 20.35 2.76 2.32
CA ASN A 114 20.17 1.32 2.49
C ASN A 114 18.69 0.97 2.56
N GLN A 115 18.17 0.44 1.46
CA GLN A 115 16.81 -0.09 1.34
C GLN A 115 16.66 -1.58 1.67
N GLY A 116 17.76 -2.22 2.07
CA GLY A 116 17.81 -3.64 2.40
C GLY A 116 17.87 -4.56 1.17
N SER A 117 18.00 -5.85 1.47
CA SER A 117 18.06 -6.94 0.49
C SER A 117 17.16 -8.11 0.93
N PRO A 118 16.43 -8.77 0.01
CA PRO A 118 16.30 -8.42 -1.41
C PRO A 118 15.60 -7.06 -1.62
N HIS A 119 15.92 -6.39 -2.75
CA HIS A 119 15.43 -5.03 -3.10
C HIS A 119 13.90 -5.01 -3.10
N PRO A 120 13.25 -4.34 -2.13
CA PRO A 120 11.80 -4.42 -1.95
C PRO A 120 11.05 -3.59 -3.00
N ILE A 121 9.93 -4.10 -3.50
CA ILE A 121 9.10 -3.44 -4.52
C ILE A 121 7.64 -3.32 -4.06
N ALA A 122 7.13 -4.35 -3.39
CA ALA A 122 5.83 -4.32 -2.74
C ALA A 122 5.92 -4.99 -1.39
N TRP A 123 5.16 -4.49 -0.42
CA TRP A 123 5.15 -5.00 0.95
C TRP A 123 3.83 -4.68 1.65
N TYR A 124 3.66 -5.31 2.81
CA TYR A 124 2.55 -5.02 3.70
C TYR A 124 3.01 -4.92 5.15
N GLN A 125 2.18 -4.28 5.97
CA GLN A 125 2.31 -4.25 7.42
C GLN A 125 0.99 -4.75 8.01
N GLU A 126 1.01 -5.85 8.76
CA GLU A 126 -0.19 -6.33 9.50
C GLU A 126 -0.69 -5.29 10.50
N ARG A 127 0.21 -4.45 10.99
CA ARG A 127 -0.04 -3.30 11.84
C ARG A 127 0.71 -2.11 11.27
N GLY A 128 -0.01 -1.17 10.67
CA GLY A 128 0.55 0.06 10.08
C GLY A 128 1.34 0.85 11.13
N ALA A 129 2.64 1.03 10.89
CA ALA A 129 3.56 1.65 11.82
C ALA A 129 3.41 3.18 11.92
N GLY A 130 2.55 3.80 11.12
CA GLY A 130 2.22 5.21 11.23
C GLY A 130 1.25 5.52 12.37
N ALA A 131 0.49 4.54 12.85
CA ALA A 131 -0.37 4.72 14.02
C ALA A 131 0.45 4.91 15.30
N ALA A 132 -0.03 5.78 16.20
CA ALA A 132 0.61 6.01 17.50
C ALA A 132 0.52 4.81 18.44
N ASP A 133 -0.51 3.99 18.30
CA ASP A 133 -0.71 2.74 19.06
C ASP A 133 -0.83 1.56 18.09
N CYS A 134 0.18 0.68 18.09
CA CYS A 134 0.19 -0.52 17.27
C CYS A 134 -0.93 -1.51 17.61
N SER A 135 -1.55 -1.41 18.80
CA SER A 135 -2.64 -2.30 19.21
C SER A 135 -3.93 -2.03 18.43
N THR A 136 -4.16 -0.78 18.01
CA THR A 136 -5.34 -0.37 17.22
C THR A 136 -5.05 -0.20 15.73
N ALA A 137 -3.77 -0.15 15.33
CA ALA A 137 -3.33 0.03 13.96
C ALA A 137 -4.01 -0.93 12.97
N GLY A 138 -4.52 -0.38 11.87
CA GLY A 138 -5.02 -1.16 10.75
C GLY A 138 -3.89 -1.75 9.90
N ARG A 139 -4.26 -2.28 8.74
CA ARG A 139 -3.31 -2.85 7.77
C ARG A 139 -2.81 -1.79 6.80
N SER A 140 -1.53 -1.89 6.43
CA SER A 140 -0.91 -1.07 5.38
C SER A 140 -0.44 -1.98 4.24
N PHE A 141 -0.76 -1.65 3.00
CA PHE A 141 -0.24 -2.29 1.79
C PHE A 141 0.39 -1.23 0.88
N TYR A 142 1.55 -1.53 0.31
CA TYR A 142 2.20 -0.67 -0.66
C TYR A 142 2.78 -1.47 -1.83
N THR A 143 2.69 -0.91 -3.03
CA THR A 143 3.43 -1.37 -4.22
C THR A 143 3.99 -0.17 -4.96
N SER A 144 5.26 -0.21 -5.36
CA SER A 144 5.86 0.87 -6.17
C SER A 144 5.53 0.79 -7.65
N LEU A 145 4.87 -0.29 -8.05
CA LEU A 145 4.49 -0.57 -9.41
C LEU A 145 3.33 0.33 -9.88
N GLY A 146 3.22 0.56 -11.18
CA GLY A 146 2.06 1.21 -11.81
C GLY A 146 2.32 2.54 -12.51
N HIS A 147 3.54 2.79 -13.01
CA HIS A 147 3.88 4.04 -13.71
C HIS A 147 3.09 4.24 -15.00
N LEU A 148 3.08 3.23 -15.86
CA LEU A 148 2.52 3.33 -17.21
C LEU A 148 1.01 3.14 -17.20
N GLU A 149 0.31 3.93 -18.02
CA GLU A 149 -1.12 3.73 -18.29
C GLU A 149 -1.43 2.31 -18.77
N SER A 150 -0.56 1.75 -19.63
CA SER A 150 -0.71 0.37 -20.13
C SER A 150 -0.65 -0.67 -19.01
N THR A 151 0.09 -0.42 -17.92
CA THR A 151 0.12 -1.29 -16.74
C THR A 151 -1.26 -1.38 -16.09
N TRP A 152 -2.05 -0.31 -16.12
CA TRP A 152 -3.42 -0.29 -15.59
C TRP A 152 -4.45 -0.98 -16.50
N ALA A 153 -4.10 -1.29 -17.75
CA ALA A 153 -4.90 -2.14 -18.63
C ALA A 153 -4.56 -3.63 -18.47
N ASP A 154 -3.44 -3.97 -17.80
CA ASP A 154 -3.03 -5.35 -17.55
C ASP A 154 -3.84 -5.98 -16.42
N ARG A 155 -4.45 -7.14 -16.71
CA ARG A 155 -5.32 -7.84 -15.75
C ARG A 155 -4.55 -8.41 -14.56
N THR A 156 -3.28 -8.78 -14.76
CA THR A 156 -2.41 -9.32 -13.72
C THR A 156 -2.05 -8.23 -12.71
N PHE A 157 -1.70 -7.03 -13.20
CA PHE A 157 -1.46 -5.86 -12.35
C PHE A 157 -2.72 -5.42 -11.60
N LEU A 158 -3.87 -5.33 -12.28
CA LEU A 158 -5.15 -5.02 -11.63
C LEU A 158 -5.50 -6.04 -10.53
N ALA A 159 -5.21 -7.33 -10.77
CA ALA A 159 -5.43 -8.37 -9.78
C ALA A 159 -4.49 -8.22 -8.57
N HIS A 160 -3.22 -7.84 -8.77
CA HIS A 160 -2.27 -7.53 -7.69
C HIS A 160 -2.79 -6.42 -6.78
N VAL A 161 -3.20 -5.28 -7.38
CA VAL A 161 -3.75 -4.14 -6.65
C VAL A 161 -5.04 -4.53 -5.91
N LEU A 162 -5.97 -5.20 -6.59
CA LEU A 162 -7.22 -5.65 -5.99
C LEU A 162 -6.98 -6.62 -4.81
N GLY A 163 -6.01 -7.52 -4.93
CA GLY A 163 -5.63 -8.41 -3.84
C GLY A 163 -5.09 -7.65 -2.62
N GLY A 164 -4.27 -6.61 -2.83
CA GLY A 164 -3.77 -5.74 -1.77
C GLY A 164 -4.90 -4.99 -1.06
N ILE A 165 -5.82 -4.41 -1.83
CA ILE A 165 -7.02 -3.73 -1.31
C ILE A 165 -7.88 -4.69 -0.49
N ARG A 166 -8.17 -5.89 -1.01
CA ARG A 166 -8.97 -6.90 -0.31
C ARG A 166 -8.32 -7.33 0.99
N TRP A 167 -7.01 -7.56 0.99
CA TRP A 167 -6.28 -7.94 2.18
C TRP A 167 -6.30 -6.84 3.25
N ALA A 168 -6.11 -5.57 2.85
CA ALA A 168 -6.19 -4.44 3.76
C ALA A 168 -7.61 -4.31 4.36
N LEU A 169 -8.65 -4.39 3.52
CA LEU A 169 -10.06 -4.31 3.96
C LEU A 169 -10.47 -5.46 4.88
N ALA A 170 -9.84 -6.63 4.79
CA ALA A 170 -10.07 -7.75 5.69
C ALA A 170 -9.51 -7.53 7.12
N SER A 171 -8.86 -6.39 7.40
CA SER A 171 -8.45 -6.02 8.76
C SER A 171 -9.65 -5.94 9.71
N ASN A 172 -9.50 -6.50 10.91
CA ASN A 172 -10.51 -6.48 11.97
C ASN A 172 -10.56 -5.14 12.76
N THR A 173 -9.96 -4.07 12.23
CA THR A 173 -9.89 -2.75 12.90
C THR A 173 -10.95 -1.76 12.41
N THR A 174 -11.59 -2.04 11.28
CA THR A 174 -12.62 -1.19 10.69
C THR A 174 -14.03 -1.68 11.02
N ARG A 175 -15.01 -0.77 10.96
CA ARG A 175 -16.43 -1.07 11.20
C ARG A 175 -17.01 -2.16 10.29
N ALA A 176 -16.43 -2.34 9.10
CA ALA A 176 -16.88 -3.36 8.16
C ALA A 176 -16.65 -4.79 8.68
N MET A 177 -15.58 -4.99 9.45
CA MET A 177 -15.19 -6.30 9.98
C MET A 177 -15.37 -6.41 11.51
N ASN A 178 -15.41 -5.28 12.21
CA ASN A 178 -15.53 -5.19 13.66
C ASN A 178 -16.52 -4.08 14.05
N PRO A 179 -17.70 -4.41 14.60
CA PRO A 179 -18.70 -3.41 15.02
C PRO A 179 -18.20 -2.39 16.04
N SER A 180 -17.17 -2.72 16.82
CA SER A 180 -16.51 -1.82 17.77
C SER A 180 -15.42 -0.93 17.13
N GLY A 181 -15.14 -1.11 15.84
CA GLY A 181 -14.20 -0.30 15.08
C GLY A 181 -14.60 1.19 15.05
N GLN A 182 -13.61 2.07 15.00
CA GLN A 182 -13.83 3.52 15.04
C GLN A 182 -13.84 4.17 13.65
N VAL A 183 -13.41 3.44 12.62
CA VAL A 183 -13.26 3.92 11.24
C VAL A 183 -14.12 3.10 10.27
N GLY A 184 -14.69 3.76 9.26
CA GLY A 184 -15.55 3.16 8.24
C GLY A 184 -17.01 3.59 8.37
N ALA A 185 -17.83 3.27 7.37
CA ALA A 185 -19.26 3.50 7.44
C ALA A 185 -19.91 2.55 8.46
N VAL A 186 -20.91 3.03 9.19
CA VAL A 186 -21.83 2.16 9.92
C VAL A 186 -22.72 1.50 8.87
N SER A 187 -22.87 0.17 8.88
CA SER A 187 -23.87 -0.47 8.03
C SER A 187 -25.23 0.18 8.33
N SER A 188 -25.83 0.85 7.35
CA SER A 188 -27.19 1.31 7.48
C SER A 188 -28.05 0.07 7.64
N SER A 189 -28.69 -0.07 8.80
CA SER A 189 -29.80 -1.02 8.92
C SER A 189 -30.78 -0.67 7.82
N THR A 190 -31.05 -1.65 6.96
CA THR A 190 -32.06 -1.50 5.91
C THR A 190 -33.36 -1.21 6.64
N SER A 191 -33.84 0.03 6.59
CA SER A 191 -35.16 0.38 7.09
C SER A 191 -36.16 -0.41 6.25
N SER A 192 -36.74 -1.45 6.85
CA SER A 192 -37.91 -2.13 6.32
C SER A 192 -39.01 -1.08 6.19
N ARG A 193 -39.24 -0.59 4.97
CA ARG A 193 -40.45 0.17 4.67
C ARG A 193 -41.64 -0.77 4.90
N GLU A 194 -42.36 -0.55 5.99
CA GLU A 194 -43.71 -1.07 6.13
C GLU A 194 -44.53 -0.55 4.96
N VAL A 195 -44.99 -1.48 4.12
CA VAL A 195 -46.01 -1.22 3.13
C VAL A 195 -47.31 -1.05 3.90
N SER A 196 -47.74 0.20 4.10
CA SER A 196 -49.11 0.47 4.52
C SER A 196 -50.04 0.20 3.33
N THR A 197 -50.90 -0.80 3.49
CA THR A 197 -52.08 -1.00 2.64
C THR A 197 -53.02 0.20 2.79
N PRO A 198 -53.54 0.81 1.72
CA PRO A 198 -54.60 1.78 1.84
C PRO A 198 -55.92 1.07 2.14
N ILE A 199 -56.61 1.55 3.16
CA ILE A 199 -58.05 1.34 3.36
C ILE A 199 -58.75 2.49 2.65
N GLY A 200 -59.69 2.17 1.75
CA GLY A 200 -60.61 3.13 1.13
C GLY A 200 -60.80 2.91 -0.36
#